data_AF-A0A3D4B6R6-F1
#
_entry.id   AF-A0A3D4B6R6-F1
#
_cell.length_a   1.000
_cell.length_b   1.000
_cell.length_c   1.000
_cell.angle_alpha   90.00
_cell.angle_beta   90.00
_cell.angle_gamma   90.00
#
_symmetry.space_group_name_H-M   'P 1'
#
loop_
_entity.id
_entity.type
_entity.pdbx_description
1 polymer ?
#
loop_
_entity_poly.entity_id
_entity_poly.type
_entity_poly.pdbx_seq_one_letter_code
_entity_poly.pdbx_strand_id
1 'polypeptide(L)'
;MGLRIEHPQPLIDRIQYHMAKRDPRLPAASYRLTETVQGRGVFSFCMCPGGFIIPAATDSDEVVVNGMSLSRRDSPYANSGIVVSVEPADLAPYQEHGALAGVVFQKELEHMAFQAGGGQQRAPAQRVTDFLEGRLSSDLPPCSYHPGLTSVRLHQLLPDSLVKRLQEGVRKFEHKMRGYVTKEAVVVGVESRTSTPTRIPRDPHTLEHPVIPGLYPCGEGAGYAGGIVSAAMDGIRVAEAYSRS
;
A
#
# COMPACT_ATOMS: atom_id res chain seq x y z
N MET A 1 -1.94 -0.57 -6.34
CA MET A 1 -2.12 0.74 -5.68
C MET A 1 -3.36 0.74 -4.83
N GLY A 2 -3.40 1.56 -3.78
CA GLY A 2 -4.61 1.72 -2.98
C GLY A 2 -4.43 2.73 -1.86
N LEU A 3 -4.95 2.40 -0.69
CA LEU A 3 -4.97 3.25 0.49
C LEU A 3 -4.50 2.43 1.70
N ARG A 4 -4.00 3.07 2.76
CA ARG A 4 -3.66 2.36 3.99
C ARG A 4 -4.81 2.42 4.98
N ILE A 5 -5.16 1.29 5.60
CA ILE A 5 -6.19 1.24 6.65
C ILE A 5 -5.53 0.94 7.98
N GLU A 6 -5.92 1.68 9.01
CA GLU A 6 -5.49 1.48 10.39
C GLU A 6 -6.67 1.28 11.34
N HIS A 7 -6.47 0.36 12.29
CA HIS A 7 -7.41 0.00 13.35
C HIS A 7 -6.67 0.02 14.70
N PRO A 8 -7.40 0.13 15.82
CA PRO A 8 -6.83 -0.25 17.11
C PRO A 8 -6.36 -1.71 17.08
N GLN A 9 -5.10 -1.97 17.45
CA GLN A 9 -4.55 -3.33 17.54
C GLN A 9 -5.40 -4.25 18.44
N PRO A 10 -5.92 -3.81 19.60
CA PRO A 10 -6.80 -4.66 20.41
C PRO A 10 -8.07 -5.11 19.69
N LEU A 11 -8.59 -4.32 18.73
CA LEU A 11 -9.74 -4.72 17.93
C LEU A 11 -9.35 -5.89 17.00
N ILE A 12 -8.21 -5.79 16.31
CA ILE A 12 -7.71 -6.88 15.45
C ILE A 12 -7.38 -8.12 16.28
N ASP A 13 -6.78 -7.95 17.47
CA ASP A 13 -6.51 -9.05 18.40
C ASP A 13 -7.80 -9.80 18.78
N ARG A 14 -8.88 -9.07 19.10
CA ARG A 14 -10.19 -9.67 19.40
C ARG A 14 -10.76 -10.43 18.20
N ILE A 15 -10.66 -9.88 16.99
CA ILE A 15 -11.18 -10.51 15.77
C ILE A 15 -10.43 -11.81 15.47
N GLN A 16 -9.09 -11.79 15.54
CA GLN A 16 -8.25 -12.92 15.13
C GLN A 16 -8.18 -14.03 16.18
N TYR A 17 -8.12 -13.66 17.46
CA TYR A 17 -7.98 -14.64 18.54
C TYR A 17 -9.32 -15.03 19.18
N HIS A 18 -10.41 -14.34 18.85
CA HIS A 18 -11.73 -14.56 19.44
C HIS A 18 -11.73 -14.45 20.99
N MET A 19 -10.88 -13.57 21.52
CA MET A 19 -10.70 -13.33 22.96
C MET A 19 -10.89 -11.85 23.28
N ALA A 20 -11.58 -11.51 24.38
CA ALA A 20 -11.81 -10.11 24.77
C ALA A 20 -10.51 -9.34 25.05
N LYS A 21 -9.50 -10.02 25.58
CA LYS A 21 -8.15 -9.50 25.84
C LYS A 21 -7.13 -10.50 25.31
N ARG A 22 -6.16 -10.02 24.53
CA ARG A 22 -5.04 -10.81 24.03
C ARG A 22 -4.22 -11.38 25.19
N ASP A 23 -3.92 -12.69 25.16
CA ASP A 23 -2.94 -13.28 26.08
C ASP A 23 -1.55 -12.66 25.82
N PRO A 24 -0.79 -12.23 26.84
CA PRO A 24 0.53 -11.63 26.66
C PRO A 24 1.55 -12.50 25.91
N ARG A 25 1.35 -13.83 25.86
CA ARG A 25 2.20 -14.77 25.11
C ARG A 25 1.88 -14.80 23.62
N LEU A 26 0.71 -14.31 23.21
CA LEU A 26 0.36 -14.20 21.80
C LEU A 26 0.97 -12.92 21.22
N PRO A 27 1.54 -12.98 20.01
CA PRO A 27 2.01 -11.79 19.32
C PRO A 27 0.83 -10.86 19.00
N ALA A 28 1.13 -9.60 18.69
CA ALA A 28 0.12 -8.73 18.07
C ALA A 28 -0.45 -9.41 16.82
N ALA A 29 -1.78 -9.52 16.76
CA ALA A 29 -2.45 -10.30 15.74
C ALA A 29 -2.25 -9.70 14.35
N SER A 30 -2.01 -10.61 13.41
CA SER A 30 -1.82 -10.33 12.00
C SER A 30 -2.99 -10.83 11.16
N TYR A 31 -3.23 -10.24 10.00
CA TYR A 31 -4.18 -10.77 9.02
C TYR A 31 -3.62 -10.74 7.60
N ARG A 32 -4.23 -11.57 6.75
CA ARG A 32 -4.06 -11.54 5.30
C ARG A 32 -5.44 -11.67 4.65
N LEU A 33 -5.86 -10.63 3.97
CA LEU A 33 -7.15 -10.55 3.29
C LEU A 33 -6.92 -10.48 1.78
N THR A 34 -7.75 -11.21 1.04
CA THR A 34 -7.75 -11.22 -0.41
C THR A 34 -9.17 -11.43 -0.90
N GLU A 35 -9.53 -10.72 -1.96
CA GLU A 35 -10.83 -10.76 -2.62
C GLU A 35 -10.67 -10.48 -4.11
N THR A 36 -11.62 -10.99 -4.90
CA THR A 36 -11.75 -10.61 -6.31
C THR A 36 -12.99 -9.73 -6.46
N VAL A 37 -12.78 -8.54 -7.02
CA VAL A 37 -13.84 -7.58 -7.31
C VAL A 37 -13.78 -7.19 -8.77
N GLN A 38 -14.87 -7.46 -9.50
CA GLN A 38 -15.00 -7.06 -10.91
C GLN A 38 -13.76 -7.45 -11.74
N GLY A 39 -13.32 -8.71 -11.58
CA GLY A 39 -12.17 -9.28 -12.28
C GLY A 39 -10.78 -8.87 -11.75
N ARG A 40 -10.69 -8.04 -10.71
CA ARG A 40 -9.40 -7.57 -10.15
C ARG A 40 -9.21 -8.03 -8.70
N GLY A 41 -7.98 -8.35 -8.35
CA GLY A 41 -7.59 -8.66 -6.98
C GLY A 41 -7.58 -7.42 -6.09
N VAL A 42 -8.21 -7.50 -4.93
CA VAL A 42 -8.16 -6.53 -3.84
C VAL A 42 -7.64 -7.24 -2.60
N PHE A 43 -6.52 -6.80 -2.04
CA PHE A 43 -5.85 -7.55 -0.98
C PHE A 43 -5.13 -6.64 0.01
N SER A 44 -4.90 -7.18 1.22
CA SER A 44 -4.05 -6.57 2.22
C SER A 44 -2.57 -6.78 1.85
N PHE A 45 -1.80 -5.71 1.89
CA PHE A 45 -0.38 -5.64 1.58
C PHE A 45 0.37 -5.04 2.78
N CYS A 46 1.59 -5.53 3.04
CA CYS A 46 2.48 -5.04 4.10
C CYS A 46 1.73 -4.83 5.43
N MET A 47 1.04 -5.86 5.93
CA MET A 47 0.31 -5.75 7.20
C MET A 47 1.30 -5.64 8.36
N CYS A 48 1.15 -4.59 9.17
CA CYS A 48 2.02 -4.19 10.27
C CYS A 48 1.24 -4.27 11.59
N PRO A 49 1.35 -5.40 12.32
CA PRO A 49 0.72 -5.55 13.63
C PRO A 49 1.53 -4.77 14.67
N GLY A 50 0.83 -4.03 15.54
CA GLY A 50 1.41 -3.13 16.52
C GLY A 50 2.38 -2.15 15.85
N GLY A 51 1.94 -1.57 14.74
CA GLY A 51 2.75 -0.80 13.81
C GLY A 51 2.35 0.67 13.71
N PHE A 52 2.93 1.33 12.72
CA PHE A 52 2.74 2.74 12.38
C PHE A 52 2.54 2.87 10.88
N ILE A 53 1.67 3.78 10.46
CA ILE A 53 1.66 4.34 9.11
C ILE A 53 2.78 5.38 9.07
N ILE A 54 3.64 5.30 8.06
CA ILE A 54 4.78 6.20 7.90
C ILE A 54 4.68 7.00 6.59
N PRO A 55 5.18 8.25 6.56
CA PRO A 55 5.42 8.97 5.32
C PRO A 55 6.52 8.26 4.52
N ALA A 56 6.23 7.97 3.26
CA ALA A 56 7.13 7.27 2.35
C ALA A 56 7.36 8.06 1.04
N ALA A 57 7.01 9.34 1.03
CA ALA A 57 7.25 10.24 -0.08
C ALA A 57 8.75 10.51 -0.24
N THR A 58 9.20 10.67 -1.47
CA THR A 58 10.60 10.98 -1.79
C THR A 58 10.79 12.44 -2.21
N ASP A 59 9.73 13.11 -2.65
CA ASP A 59 9.70 14.53 -2.92
C ASP A 59 8.79 15.29 -1.93
N SER A 60 9.00 16.61 -1.83
CA SER A 60 8.31 17.46 -0.84
C SER A 60 6.86 17.79 -1.19
N ASP A 61 6.47 17.65 -2.46
CA ASP A 61 5.13 17.91 -3.01
C ASP A 61 4.31 16.63 -3.23
N GLU A 62 4.75 15.52 -2.64
CA GLU A 62 4.13 14.21 -2.68
C GLU A 62 3.61 13.80 -1.30
N VAL A 63 2.51 13.04 -1.27
CA VAL A 63 2.13 12.24 -0.11
C VAL A 63 2.07 10.78 -0.54
N VAL A 64 2.91 9.97 0.07
CA VAL A 64 2.91 8.51 -0.05
C VAL A 64 2.88 7.94 1.35
N VAL A 65 2.06 6.93 1.56
CA VAL A 65 2.06 6.18 2.82
C VAL A 65 2.61 4.77 2.62
N ASN A 66 3.28 4.29 3.65
CA ASN A 66 3.59 2.89 3.85
C ASN A 66 3.44 2.59 5.35
N GLY A 67 4.01 1.50 5.84
CA GLY A 67 3.97 1.21 7.26
C GLY A 67 5.08 0.28 7.69
N MET A 68 5.26 0.27 9.00
CA MET A 68 6.31 -0.47 9.67
C MET A 68 5.82 -0.93 11.03
N SER A 69 6.51 -1.92 11.59
CA SER A 69 6.42 -2.23 13.01
C SER A 69 7.80 -2.23 13.62
N LEU A 70 7.92 -1.74 14.85
CA LEU A 70 9.09 -2.01 15.67
C LEU A 70 9.11 -3.50 16.04
N SER A 71 10.28 -4.02 16.44
CA SER A 71 10.45 -5.43 16.82
C SER A 71 9.43 -5.88 17.88
N ARG A 72 9.12 -5.02 18.86
CA ARG A 72 8.17 -5.29 19.94
C ARG A 72 6.71 -5.36 19.49
N ARG A 73 6.34 -4.75 18.37
CA ARG A 73 4.96 -4.72 17.83
C ARG A 73 3.93 -4.33 18.89
N ASP A 74 4.21 -3.28 19.63
CA ASP A 74 3.43 -2.82 20.79
C ASP A 74 2.85 -1.41 20.64
N SER A 75 2.86 -0.86 19.42
CA SER A 75 2.00 0.30 19.11
C SER A 75 0.52 -0.09 19.30
N PRO A 76 -0.34 0.88 19.69
CA PRO A 76 -1.77 0.64 19.85
C PRO A 76 -2.52 0.36 18.54
N TYR A 77 -1.84 0.38 17.39
CA TYR A 77 -2.46 0.29 16.07
C TYR A 77 -2.02 -0.92 15.24
N ALA A 78 -2.93 -1.44 14.43
CA ALA A 78 -2.68 -2.39 13.36
C ALA A 78 -2.96 -1.70 12.03
N ASN A 79 -2.09 -1.82 11.02
CA ASN A 79 -2.37 -1.24 9.71
C ASN A 79 -1.93 -2.13 8.55
N SER A 80 -2.51 -1.93 7.39
CA SER A 80 -2.08 -2.55 6.13
C SER A 80 -2.48 -1.70 4.94
N GLY A 81 -1.68 -1.74 3.87
CA GLY A 81 -2.14 -1.27 2.57
C GLY A 81 -3.30 -2.14 2.09
N ILE A 82 -4.43 -1.56 1.70
CA ILE A 82 -5.48 -2.26 0.96
C ILE A 82 -5.39 -1.80 -0.49
N VAL A 83 -4.99 -2.72 -1.36
CA VAL A 83 -4.53 -2.38 -2.70
C VAL A 83 -5.25 -3.19 -3.76
N VAL A 84 -5.38 -2.57 -4.94
CA VAL A 84 -5.94 -3.16 -6.15
C VAL A 84 -4.85 -3.23 -7.22
N SER A 85 -4.86 -4.29 -8.01
CA SER A 85 -3.99 -4.44 -9.17
C SER A 85 -4.32 -3.38 -10.24
N VAL A 86 -3.30 -2.66 -10.67
CA VAL A 86 -3.33 -1.75 -11.82
C VAL A 86 -2.87 -2.54 -13.03
N GLU A 87 -3.61 -2.49 -14.14
CA GLU A 87 -3.26 -3.15 -15.39
C GLU A 87 -3.06 -2.12 -16.51
N PRO A 88 -2.48 -2.51 -17.67
CA PRO A 88 -2.25 -1.59 -18.78
C PRO A 88 -3.47 -0.81 -19.25
N ALA A 89 -4.69 -1.37 -19.11
CA ALA A 89 -5.92 -0.68 -19.43
C ALA A 89 -6.19 0.56 -18.54
N ASP A 90 -5.77 0.51 -17.27
CA ASP A 90 -5.89 1.64 -16.34
C ASP A 90 -4.88 2.76 -16.69
N LEU A 91 -3.83 2.42 -17.43
CA LEU A 91 -2.78 3.33 -17.89
C LEU A 91 -3.05 3.90 -19.29
N ALA A 92 -4.20 3.58 -19.90
CA ALA A 92 -4.56 4.07 -21.22
C ALA A 92 -4.45 5.61 -21.36
N PRO A 93 -4.87 6.43 -20.37
CA PRO A 93 -4.69 7.89 -20.42
C PRO A 93 -3.23 8.36 -20.40
N TYR A 94 -2.29 7.50 -20.02
CA TYR A 94 -0.86 7.83 -19.84
C TYR A 94 0.03 7.22 -20.92
N GLN A 95 -0.56 6.67 -21.99
CA GLN A 95 0.16 5.92 -23.04
C GLN A 95 1.26 6.74 -23.73
N GLU A 96 1.12 8.06 -23.80
CA GLU A 96 2.13 8.95 -24.37
C GLU A 96 3.48 8.89 -23.64
N HIS A 97 3.49 8.47 -22.37
CA HIS A 97 4.71 8.27 -21.58
C HIS A 97 5.35 6.88 -21.78
N GLY A 98 4.78 6.05 -22.65
CA GLY A 98 5.33 4.73 -23.00
C GLY A 98 5.60 3.85 -21.78
N ALA A 99 6.82 3.34 -21.65
CA ALA A 99 7.23 2.49 -20.54
C ALA A 99 7.12 3.17 -19.16
N LEU A 100 7.05 4.51 -19.11
CA LEU A 100 6.96 5.29 -17.88
C LEU A 100 5.53 5.67 -17.49
N ALA A 101 4.51 5.22 -18.25
CA ALA A 101 3.10 5.53 -17.98
C ALA A 101 2.68 5.27 -16.51
N GLY A 102 3.12 4.13 -15.94
CA GLY A 102 2.81 3.81 -14.55
C GLY A 102 3.53 4.69 -13.52
N VAL A 103 4.72 5.21 -13.84
CA VAL A 103 5.46 6.17 -12.99
C VAL A 103 4.71 7.50 -12.94
N VAL A 104 4.28 7.99 -14.11
CA VAL A 104 3.52 9.25 -14.19
C VAL A 104 2.19 9.13 -13.47
N PHE A 105 1.48 8.02 -13.67
CA PHE A 105 0.22 7.75 -12.96
C PHE A 105 0.41 7.71 -11.43
N GLN A 106 1.47 7.07 -10.93
CA GLN A 106 1.79 7.10 -9.50
C GLN A 106 2.03 8.54 -9.02
N LYS A 107 2.91 9.28 -9.69
CA LYS A 107 3.28 10.64 -9.30
C LYS A 107 2.09 11.58 -9.27
N GLU A 108 1.19 11.49 -10.24
CA GLU A 108 -0.03 12.30 -10.26
C GLU A 108 -0.90 12.07 -9.02
N LEU A 109 -1.14 10.81 -8.64
CA LEU A 109 -1.93 10.50 -7.45
C LEU A 109 -1.25 10.94 -6.16
N GLU A 110 0.07 10.87 -6.09
CA GLU A 110 0.87 11.31 -4.94
C GLU A 110 0.82 12.83 -4.77
N HIS A 111 0.87 13.58 -5.87
CA HIS A 111 0.68 15.03 -5.89
C HIS A 111 -0.74 15.41 -5.52
N MET A 112 -1.75 14.73 -6.09
CA MET A 112 -3.15 14.94 -5.73
C MET A 112 -3.40 14.69 -4.24
N ALA A 113 -2.78 13.64 -3.68
CA ALA A 113 -2.87 13.35 -2.26
C ALA A 113 -2.24 14.46 -1.41
N PHE A 114 -1.09 15.01 -1.82
CA PHE A 114 -0.46 16.15 -1.15
C PHE A 114 -1.36 17.39 -1.15
N GLN A 115 -1.91 17.74 -2.31
CA GLN A 115 -2.81 18.90 -2.43
C GLN A 115 -4.08 18.72 -1.59
N ALA A 116 -4.71 17.54 -1.66
CA ALA A 116 -5.88 17.23 -0.86
C ALA A 116 -5.59 17.19 0.64
N GLY A 117 -4.38 16.76 1.02
CA GLY A 117 -3.87 16.81 2.39
C GLY A 117 -3.74 18.23 2.95
N GLY A 118 -3.79 19.26 2.11
CA GLY A 118 -3.55 20.66 2.49
C GLY A 118 -2.06 21.02 2.57
N GLY A 119 -1.19 20.23 1.93
CA GLY A 119 0.25 20.39 1.98
C GLY A 119 0.89 19.96 3.30
N GLN A 120 2.15 20.34 3.51
CA GLN A 120 2.94 20.02 4.71
C GLN A 120 3.03 18.51 5.02
N GLN A 121 2.92 17.67 3.97
CA GLN A 121 2.91 16.21 4.06
C GLN A 121 1.80 15.63 4.97
N ARG A 122 0.73 16.39 5.28
CA ARG A 122 -0.43 15.81 5.96
C ARG A 122 -1.14 14.85 5.01
N ALA A 123 -1.55 13.70 5.52
CA ALA A 123 -2.21 12.70 4.68
C ALA A 123 -3.72 12.96 4.56
N PRO A 124 -4.28 12.90 3.35
CA PRO A 124 -5.74 12.86 3.19
C PRO A 124 -6.28 11.60 3.84
N ALA A 125 -7.38 11.72 4.60
CA ALA A 125 -7.93 10.61 5.35
C ALA A 125 -9.45 10.67 5.50
N GLN A 126 -10.04 9.51 5.80
CA GLN A 126 -11.47 9.33 5.97
C GLN A 126 -11.73 8.15 6.91
N ARG A 127 -12.77 8.17 7.74
CA ARG A 127 -13.19 6.96 8.46
C ARG A 127 -13.55 5.87 7.47
N VAL A 128 -13.28 4.61 7.82
CA VAL A 128 -13.61 3.47 6.95
C VAL A 128 -15.09 3.44 6.58
N THR A 129 -15.98 3.67 7.56
CA THR A 129 -17.44 3.72 7.34
C THR A 129 -17.83 4.81 6.34
N ASP A 130 -17.34 6.03 6.53
CA ASP A 130 -17.61 7.15 5.64
C ASP A 130 -16.99 6.97 4.24
N PHE A 131 -15.81 6.34 4.16
CA PHE A 131 -15.17 5.98 2.89
C PHE A 131 -16.06 5.05 2.07
N LEU A 132 -16.65 4.03 2.70
CA LEU A 132 -17.58 3.12 2.03
C LEU A 132 -18.84 3.83 1.55
N GLU A 133 -19.32 4.83 2.29
CA GLU A 133 -20.55 5.57 1.97
C GLU A 133 -20.31 6.79 1.06
N GLY A 134 -19.05 7.12 0.74
CA GLY A 134 -18.72 8.27 -0.09
C GLY A 134 -18.99 9.62 0.57
N ARG A 135 -18.91 9.72 1.92
CA ARG A 135 -19.23 10.94 2.67
C ARG A 135 -18.01 11.53 3.36
N LEU A 136 -17.92 12.86 3.49
CA LEU A 136 -16.84 13.46 4.28
C LEU A 136 -16.96 13.06 5.76
N SER A 137 -15.84 12.75 6.42
CA SER A 137 -15.85 12.49 7.85
C SER A 137 -15.89 13.82 8.64
N SER A 138 -16.81 13.93 9.59
CA SER A 138 -16.89 15.08 10.52
C SER A 138 -15.67 15.19 11.45
N ASP A 139 -15.05 14.05 11.72
CA ASP A 139 -13.92 13.87 12.64
C ASP A 139 -13.19 12.57 12.23
N LEU A 140 -11.94 12.43 12.66
CA LEU A 140 -11.12 11.26 12.37
C LEU A 140 -10.68 10.62 13.69
N PRO A 141 -10.65 9.27 13.79
CA PRO A 141 -10.12 8.62 14.97
C PRO A 141 -8.61 8.89 15.11
N PRO A 142 -8.03 8.65 16.30
CA PRO A 142 -6.58 8.66 16.48
C PRO A 142 -5.87 7.78 15.45
N CYS A 143 -4.72 8.26 14.97
CA CYS A 143 -3.94 7.61 13.93
C CYS A 143 -2.45 7.75 14.25
N SER A 144 -1.66 6.75 13.86
CA SER A 144 -0.21 6.70 14.03
C SER A 144 0.55 7.60 13.04
N TYR A 145 -0.08 8.00 11.94
CA TYR A 145 0.56 8.80 10.90
C TYR A 145 0.97 10.19 11.40
N HIS A 146 2.26 10.46 11.34
CA HIS A 146 2.84 11.80 11.51
C HIS A 146 3.28 12.30 10.13
N PRO A 147 2.98 13.55 9.71
CA PRO A 147 2.67 14.75 10.52
C PRO A 147 1.21 14.96 10.93
N GLY A 148 0.29 14.10 10.48
CA GLY A 148 -1.12 14.15 10.84
C GLY A 148 -2.04 14.04 9.63
N LEU A 149 -3.35 14.08 9.89
CA LEU A 149 -4.39 13.77 8.90
C LEU A 149 -5.24 14.97 8.54
N THR A 150 -5.68 15.06 7.30
CA THR A 150 -6.68 16.02 6.83
C THR A 150 -7.92 15.26 6.35
N SER A 151 -9.10 15.57 6.89
CA SER A 151 -10.31 14.89 6.48
C SER A 151 -10.73 15.31 5.07
N VAL A 152 -10.80 14.33 4.17
CA VAL A 152 -11.20 14.56 2.77
C VAL A 152 -12.07 13.41 2.26
N ARG A 153 -12.67 13.63 1.10
CA ARG A 153 -13.36 12.59 0.34
C ARG A 153 -12.37 11.82 -0.52
N LEU A 154 -11.77 10.75 0.03
CA LEU A 154 -10.73 9.94 -0.64
C LEU A 154 -11.22 9.32 -1.97
N HIS A 155 -12.51 9.05 -2.08
CA HIS A 155 -13.12 8.58 -3.33
C HIS A 155 -13.03 9.59 -4.49
N GLN A 156 -12.71 10.85 -4.22
CA GLN A 156 -12.50 11.88 -5.24
C GLN A 156 -11.03 11.99 -5.68
N LEU A 157 -10.10 11.31 -5.00
CA LEU A 157 -8.66 11.39 -5.27
C LEU A 157 -8.15 10.25 -6.16
N LEU A 158 -8.77 9.09 -6.07
CA LEU A 158 -8.41 7.92 -6.86
C LEU A 158 -9.40 7.76 -8.03
N PRO A 159 -8.97 7.19 -9.16
CA PRO A 159 -9.87 6.80 -10.24
C PRO A 159 -11.05 5.97 -9.74
N ASP A 160 -12.26 6.27 -10.21
CA ASP A 160 -13.51 5.59 -9.84
C ASP A 160 -13.42 4.06 -9.88
N SER A 161 -12.70 3.55 -10.89
CA SER A 161 -12.44 2.11 -11.09
C SER A 161 -11.73 1.48 -9.89
N LEU A 162 -10.75 2.17 -9.31
CA LEU A 162 -10.01 1.71 -8.13
C LEU A 162 -10.84 1.88 -6.87
N VAL A 163 -11.49 3.04 -6.71
CA VAL A 163 -12.33 3.35 -5.53
C VAL A 163 -13.44 2.32 -5.35
N LYS A 164 -14.22 2.03 -6.40
CA LYS A 164 -15.33 1.06 -6.32
C LYS A 164 -14.83 -0.32 -5.91
N ARG A 165 -13.67 -0.74 -6.42
CA ARG A 165 -13.03 -2.01 -6.07
C ARG A 165 -12.54 -2.04 -4.63
N LEU A 166 -11.89 -0.98 -4.17
CA LEU A 166 -11.46 -0.84 -2.77
C LEU A 166 -12.66 -0.90 -1.83
N GLN A 167 -13.71 -0.14 -2.11
CA GLN A 167 -14.92 -0.12 -1.27
C GLN A 167 -15.61 -1.49 -1.23
N GLU A 168 -15.80 -2.15 -2.37
CA GLU A 168 -16.39 -3.49 -2.40
C GLU A 168 -15.48 -4.53 -1.71
N GLY A 169 -14.17 -4.45 -1.91
CA GLY A 169 -13.20 -5.33 -1.24
C GLY A 169 -13.25 -5.19 0.28
N VAL A 170 -13.28 -3.95 0.79
CA VAL A 170 -13.41 -3.67 2.23
C VAL A 170 -14.75 -4.15 2.78
N ARG A 171 -15.85 -4.01 2.03
CA ARG A 171 -17.15 -4.61 2.42
C ARG A 171 -17.08 -6.12 2.51
N LYS A 172 -16.39 -6.79 1.58
CA LYS A 172 -16.19 -8.25 1.64
C LYS A 172 -15.28 -8.66 2.79
N PHE A 173 -14.29 -7.85 3.13
CA PHE A 173 -13.43 -8.10 4.29
C PHE A 173 -14.19 -8.09 5.62
N GLU A 174 -15.25 -7.28 5.77
CA GLU A 174 -16.13 -7.32 6.94
C GLU A 174 -16.75 -8.70 7.15
N HIS A 175 -17.10 -9.42 6.08
CA HIS A 175 -17.64 -10.78 6.20
C HIS A 175 -16.59 -11.80 6.66
N LYS A 176 -15.31 -11.58 6.36
CA LYS A 176 -14.19 -12.44 6.78
C LYS A 176 -13.66 -12.09 8.17
N MET A 177 -13.71 -10.82 8.53
CA MET A 177 -13.21 -10.25 9.77
C MET A 177 -14.28 -9.31 10.33
N ARG A 178 -15.33 -9.88 10.91
CA ARG A 178 -16.46 -9.11 11.44
C ARG A 178 -15.99 -8.07 12.45
N GLY A 179 -16.31 -6.81 12.23
CA GLY A 179 -15.82 -5.65 12.98
C GLY A 179 -14.65 -4.91 12.31
N TYR A 180 -14.16 -5.37 11.16
CA TYR A 180 -13.15 -4.68 10.37
C TYR A 180 -13.67 -3.32 9.86
N VAL A 181 -14.96 -3.24 9.52
CA VAL A 181 -15.64 -1.98 9.20
C VAL A 181 -16.20 -1.37 10.48
N THR A 182 -15.51 -0.36 11.00
CA THR A 182 -15.87 0.36 12.23
C THR A 182 -15.56 1.86 12.10
N LYS A 183 -16.17 2.68 12.97
CA LYS A 183 -15.85 4.11 13.09
C LYS A 183 -14.49 4.38 13.74
N GLU A 184 -13.94 3.39 14.45
CA GLU A 184 -12.60 3.44 15.06
C GLU A 184 -11.49 3.24 14.02
N ALA A 185 -11.82 2.87 12.78
CA ALA A 185 -10.86 2.61 11.73
C ALA A 185 -10.78 3.78 10.73
N VAL A 186 -9.57 4.06 10.26
CA VAL A 186 -9.28 5.17 9.34
C VAL A 186 -8.58 4.66 8.08
N VAL A 187 -8.96 5.24 6.95
CA VAL A 187 -8.31 5.11 5.65
C VAL A 187 -7.42 6.34 5.45
N VAL A 188 -6.16 6.14 5.07
CA VAL A 188 -5.12 7.18 5.08
C VAL A 188 -4.28 7.11 3.81
N GLY A 189 -4.07 8.27 3.19
CA GLY A 189 -3.08 8.52 2.14
C GLY A 189 -3.19 7.62 0.92
N VAL A 190 -2.20 7.68 0.03
CA VAL A 190 -2.09 6.77 -1.11
C VAL A 190 -0.95 5.77 -0.90
N GLU A 191 -1.27 4.49 -1.05
CA GLU A 191 -0.32 3.38 -1.05
C GLU A 191 -0.02 3.04 -2.53
N SER A 192 0.84 3.84 -3.13
CA SER A 192 1.12 3.84 -4.58
C SER A 192 2.30 2.93 -4.97
N ARG A 193 3.30 2.79 -4.09
CA ARG A 193 4.60 2.16 -4.38
C ARG A 193 4.69 0.71 -3.85
N THR A 194 3.70 -0.11 -4.19
CA THR A 194 3.64 -1.53 -3.77
C THR A 194 4.63 -2.44 -4.51
N SER A 195 4.99 -2.04 -5.71
CA SER A 195 5.97 -2.68 -6.61
C SER A 195 6.36 -1.65 -7.67
N THR A 196 7.48 -1.88 -8.37
CA THR A 196 7.85 -1.01 -9.48
C THR A 196 6.78 -1.01 -10.60
N PRO A 197 6.47 0.14 -11.20
CA PRO A 197 5.62 0.22 -12.39
C PRO A 197 6.37 -0.08 -13.70
N THR A 198 7.69 -0.27 -13.64
CA THR A 198 8.55 -0.48 -14.82
C THR A 198 9.27 -1.81 -14.75
N ARG A 199 9.67 -2.34 -15.91
CA ARG A 199 10.54 -3.50 -16.00
C ARG A 199 11.70 -3.19 -16.93
N ILE A 200 12.91 -3.20 -16.39
CA ILE A 200 14.12 -3.01 -17.18
C ILE A 200 14.52 -4.39 -17.73
N PRO A 201 14.58 -4.60 -19.05
CA PRO A 201 14.80 -5.93 -19.60
C PRO A 201 16.21 -6.44 -19.28
N ARG A 202 16.31 -7.73 -18.97
CA ARG A 202 17.56 -8.46 -18.87
C ARG A 202 17.39 -9.89 -19.40
N ASP A 203 18.43 -10.47 -19.95
CA ASP A 203 18.46 -11.85 -20.40
C ASP A 203 18.23 -12.81 -19.21
N PRO A 204 17.39 -13.85 -19.33
CA PRO A 204 17.06 -14.73 -18.21
C PRO A 204 18.23 -15.62 -17.75
N HIS A 205 19.25 -15.82 -18.58
CA HIS A 205 20.40 -16.67 -18.31
C HIS A 205 21.62 -15.85 -17.88
N THR A 206 21.99 -14.82 -18.65
CA THR A 206 23.17 -13.98 -18.34
C THR A 206 22.85 -12.89 -17.31
N LEU A 207 21.57 -12.55 -17.13
CA LEU A 207 21.09 -11.46 -16.27
C LEU A 207 21.53 -10.05 -16.70
N GLU A 208 22.15 -9.94 -17.86
CA GLU A 208 22.62 -8.68 -18.45
C GLU A 208 21.54 -8.04 -19.33
N HIS A 209 21.58 -6.72 -19.47
CA HIS A 209 20.70 -5.99 -20.38
C HIS A 209 21.01 -6.35 -21.84
N PRO A 210 20.01 -6.70 -22.68
CA PRO A 210 20.23 -7.24 -24.03
C PRO A 210 20.90 -6.29 -25.02
N VAL A 211 20.90 -4.98 -24.73
CA VAL A 211 21.44 -3.93 -25.61
C VAL A 211 22.57 -3.13 -24.97
N ILE A 212 22.78 -3.25 -23.65
CA ILE A 212 23.76 -2.42 -22.91
C ILE A 212 24.71 -3.36 -22.18
N PRO A 213 25.86 -3.71 -22.79
CA PRO A 213 26.84 -4.56 -22.16
C PRO A 213 27.34 -3.96 -20.83
N GLY A 214 27.55 -4.81 -19.83
CA GLY A 214 27.93 -4.46 -18.48
C GLY A 214 26.80 -3.96 -17.58
N LEU A 215 25.57 -3.83 -18.09
CA LEU A 215 24.41 -3.41 -17.28
C LEU A 215 23.63 -4.62 -16.78
N TYR A 216 23.45 -4.73 -15.46
CA TYR A 216 22.70 -5.82 -14.83
C TYR A 216 21.52 -5.29 -14.00
N PRO A 217 20.31 -5.17 -14.60
CA PRO A 217 19.13 -4.77 -13.87
C PRO A 217 18.82 -5.76 -12.74
N CYS A 218 18.60 -5.27 -11.52
CA CYS A 218 18.50 -6.09 -10.31
C CYS A 218 17.44 -5.56 -9.34
N GLY A 219 16.82 -6.48 -8.58
CA GLY A 219 15.96 -6.16 -7.45
C GLY A 219 14.60 -5.60 -7.85
N GLU A 220 13.94 -4.94 -6.90
CA GLU A 220 12.58 -4.44 -7.07
C GLU A 220 12.52 -3.28 -8.06
N GLY A 221 13.48 -2.36 -8.03
CA GLY A 221 13.52 -1.22 -8.96
C GLY A 221 13.57 -1.64 -10.43
N ALA A 222 14.21 -2.77 -10.75
CA ALA A 222 14.26 -3.32 -12.09
C ALA A 222 13.06 -4.22 -12.45
N GLY A 223 12.22 -4.59 -11.48
CA GLY A 223 11.05 -5.46 -11.69
C GLY A 223 11.33 -6.96 -11.59
N TYR A 224 12.31 -7.36 -10.78
CA TYR A 224 12.70 -8.77 -10.58
C TYR A 224 12.55 -9.26 -9.13
N ALA A 225 12.08 -8.41 -8.22
CA ALA A 225 11.80 -8.73 -6.82
C ALA A 225 10.60 -7.92 -6.31
N GLY A 226 10.07 -8.30 -5.13
CA GLY A 226 8.90 -7.64 -4.52
C GLY A 226 8.97 -7.61 -2.99
N GLY A 227 10.18 -7.59 -2.44
CA GLY A 227 10.43 -7.58 -1.00
C GLY A 227 11.88 -7.89 -0.66
N ILE A 228 12.27 -7.63 0.59
CA ILE A 228 13.65 -7.66 1.08
C ILE A 228 14.37 -8.98 0.72
N VAL A 229 13.78 -10.13 1.06
CA VAL A 229 14.42 -11.44 0.82
C VAL A 229 14.59 -11.70 -0.68
N SER A 230 13.53 -11.47 -1.46
CA SER A 230 13.60 -11.67 -2.92
C SER A 230 14.60 -10.74 -3.61
N ALA A 231 14.73 -9.49 -3.13
CA ALA A 231 15.66 -8.53 -3.68
C ALA A 231 17.11 -8.91 -3.34
N ALA A 232 17.36 -9.38 -2.12
CA ALA A 232 18.67 -9.90 -1.72
C ALA A 232 19.07 -11.15 -2.53
N MET A 233 18.14 -12.09 -2.72
CA MET A 233 18.38 -13.28 -3.54
C MET A 233 18.66 -12.91 -5.01
N ASP A 234 17.93 -11.96 -5.58
CA ASP A 234 18.19 -11.46 -6.93
C ASP A 234 19.57 -10.80 -7.03
N GLY A 235 19.95 -10.01 -6.02
CA GLY A 235 21.26 -9.39 -5.92
C GLY A 235 22.41 -10.39 -5.91
N ILE A 236 22.29 -11.48 -5.14
CA ILE A 236 23.28 -12.57 -5.14
C ILE A 236 23.42 -13.19 -6.53
N ARG A 237 22.29 -13.49 -7.19
CA ARG A 237 22.31 -14.08 -8.54
C ARG A 237 22.97 -13.16 -9.57
N VAL A 238 22.67 -11.87 -9.52
CA VAL A 238 23.27 -10.89 -10.42
C VAL A 238 24.78 -10.76 -10.15
N ALA A 239 25.20 -10.71 -8.89
CA ALA A 239 26.62 -10.66 -8.54
C ALA A 239 27.39 -11.91 -9.04
N GLU A 240 26.81 -13.10 -8.90
CA GLU A 240 27.38 -14.34 -9.43
C GLU A 240 27.48 -14.32 -10.96
N ALA A 241 26.44 -13.84 -11.65
CA ALA A 241 26.44 -13.74 -13.12
C ALA A 241 27.52 -12.77 -13.62
N TYR A 242 27.63 -11.60 -12.99
CA TYR A 242 28.68 -10.61 -13.29
C TYR A 242 30.09 -11.15 -13.02
N SER A 243 30.29 -11.96 -11.98
CA SER A 243 31.60 -12.54 -11.70
C SER A 243 32.07 -13.56 -12.75
N ARG A 244 31.17 -14.05 -13.60
CA ARG A 244 31.43 -15.08 -14.63
C ARG A 244 31.48 -14.50 -16.06
N SER A 245 31.14 -13.22 -16.24
CA SER A 245 31.12 -12.54 -17.54
C SER A 245 32.50 -12.04 -17.97
#